data_AF-A0A392UW92-F1
#
_entry.id   AF-A0A392UW92-F1
#
_cell.length_a   1.000
_cell.length_b   1.000
_cell.length_c   1.000
_cell.angle_alpha   90.00
_cell.angle_beta   90.00
_cell.angle_gamma   90.00
#
_symmetry.space_group_name_H-M   'P 1'
#
loop_
_entity.id
_entity.type
_entity.pdbx_description
1 polymer ?
#
loop_
_entity_poly.entity_id
_entity_poly.type
_entity_poly.pdbx_seq_one_letter_code
_entity_poly.pdbx_strand_id
1 'polypeptide(L)' 'MEITLEEAYRAFLKEMEELHEKELRKKLPPKLPDPGKFIIPCSIKGVNIEEVLLDLGSNINLMPLA' A
#
# COMPACT_ATOMS: atom_id res chain seq x y z
N MET A 1 -43.03 -1.08 13.06
CA MET A 1 -42.16 -1.81 12.13
C MET A 1 -41.21 -2.59 13.01
N GLU A 2 -41.41 -3.90 13.15
CA GLU A 2 -40.51 -4.76 13.94
C GLU A 2 -39.28 -5.05 13.08
N ILE A 3 -38.12 -4.61 13.53
CA ILE A 3 -36.85 -4.96 12.92
C ILE A 3 -36.50 -6.36 13.45
N THR A 4 -36.16 -7.28 12.55
CA THR A 4 -35.73 -8.61 12.96
C THR A 4 -34.36 -8.55 13.63
N LEU A 5 -34.06 -9.49 14.53
CA LEU A 5 -32.75 -9.55 15.21
C LEU A 5 -31.59 -9.62 14.20
N GLU A 6 -31.80 -10.26 13.06
CA GLU A 6 -30.80 -10.36 12.00
C GLU A 6 -30.54 -9.01 11.32
N GLU A 7 -31.59 -8.25 11.03
CA GLU A 7 -31.45 -6.90 10.47
C GLU A 7 -30.75 -5.95 11.45
N ALA A 8 -31.06 -6.06 12.75
CA ALA A 8 -30.39 -5.28 13.79
C ALA A 8 -28.90 -5.62 13.89
N TYR A 9 -28.55 -6.91 13.83
CA TYR A 9 -27.16 -7.35 13.85
C TYR A 9 -26.38 -6.88 12.61
N ARG A 10 -26.98 -6.98 11.42
CA ARG A 10 -26.37 -6.49 10.17
C ARG A 10 -26.18 -4.97 10.21
N ALA A 11 -27.16 -4.22 10.70
CA ALA A 11 -27.06 -2.77 10.84
C ALA A 11 -25.91 -2.37 11.80
N PHE A 12 -25.80 -3.07 12.93
CA PHE A 12 -24.72 -2.85 13.89
C PHE A 12 -23.33 -3.13 13.30
N LEU A 13 -23.15 -4.25 12.60
CA LEU A 13 -21.88 -4.57 11.94
C LEU A 13 -21.49 -3.51 10.91
N LYS A 14 -22.47 -3.07 10.10
CA LYS A 14 -22.24 -2.03 9.10
C LYS A 14 -21.83 -0.70 9.75
N GLU A 15 -22.48 -0.31 10.85
CA GLU A 15 -22.12 0.89 11.60
C GLU A 15 -20.70 0.80 12.18
N MET A 16 -20.31 -0.38 12.68
CA MET A 16 -18.94 -0.62 13.16
C MET A 16 -17.89 -0.54 12.04
N GLU A 17 -18.17 -1.11 10.87
CA GLU A 17 -17.28 -1.04 9.70
C GLU A 17 -17.13 0.41 9.20
N GLU A 18 -18.23 1.15 9.10
CA GLU A 18 -18.22 2.57 8.69
C GLU A 18 -17.43 3.45 9.68
N LEU A 19 -17.61 3.21 10.99
CA LEU A 19 -16.83 3.89 12.03
C LEU A 19 -15.34 3.59 11.91
N HIS A 20 -14.98 2.32 11.71
CA HIS A 20 -13.60 1.90 11.56
C HIS A 20 -12.95 2.56 10.33
N GLU A 21 -13.63 2.52 9.18
CA GLU A 21 -13.13 3.14 7.94
C GLU A 21 -12.95 4.66 8.11
N LYS A 22 -13.91 5.34 8.74
CA LYS A 22 -13.86 6.79 8.97
C LYS A 22 -12.70 7.18 9.87
N GLU A 23 -12.47 6.46 10.96
CA GLU A 23 -11.34 6.71 11.87
C GLU A 23 -9.99 6.39 11.22
N LEU A 24 -9.93 5.31 10.43
CA LEU A 24 -8.73 4.96 9.68
C LEU A 24 -8.40 6.04 8.64
N ARG A 25 -9.38 6.48 7.84
CA ARG A 25 -9.19 7.52 6.82
C ARG A 25 -8.79 8.87 7.41
N LYS A 26 -9.29 9.25 8.59
CA LYS A 26 -8.86 10.50 9.26
C LYS A 26 -7.41 10.48 9.74
N LYS A 27 -6.88 9.28 10.06
CA LYS A 27 -5.54 9.12 10.65
C LYS A 27 -4.49 8.72 9.63
N LEU A 28 -4.91 8.12 8.51
CA LEU A 28 -4.00 7.76 7.44
C LEU A 28 -3.57 9.03 6.67
N PRO A 29 -2.26 9.16 6.37
CA PRO A 29 -1.82 10.22 5.46
C PRO A 29 -2.48 10.04 4.09
N PRO A 30 -2.70 11.13 3.32
CA PRO A 30 -3.23 11.03 1.98
C PRO A 30 -2.35 10.11 1.13
N LYS A 31 -2.97 9.19 0.39
CA LYS A 31 -2.25 8.32 -0.54
C LYS A 31 -1.59 9.20 -1.60
N LEU A 32 -0.27 9.22 -1.61
CA LEU A 32 0.47 9.90 -2.67
C LEU A 32 0.28 9.13 -4.00
N PRO A 33 0.23 9.84 -5.14
CA PRO A 33 0.31 9.18 -6.43
C PRO A 33 1.58 8.33 -6.48
N ASP A 34 1.51 7.20 -7.16
CA ASP A 34 2.67 6.36 -7.38
C ASP A 34 3.73 7.19 -8.14
N PRO A 35 4.94 7.40 -7.58
CA PRO A 35 6.01 8.10 -8.28
C PRO A 35 6.48 7.35 -9.53
N GLY A 36 6.04 6.10 -9.73
CA GLY A 36 6.45 5.24 -10.83
C GLY A 36 7.67 4.42 -10.42
N LYS A 37 8.69 4.37 -11.26
CA LYS A 37 9.91 3.61 -10.96
C LYS A 37 10.73 4.33 -9.87
N PHE A 38 10.91 3.69 -8.73
CA PHE A 38 11.82 4.18 -7.70
C PHE A 38 13.26 3.80 -8.09
N ILE A 39 13.94 4.75 -8.72
CA ILE A 39 15.30 4.56 -9.25
C ILE A 39 16.31 5.25 -8.34
N ILE A 40 17.40 4.55 -8.03
CA ILE A 40 18.53 5.09 -7.28
C ILE A 40 19.85 4.86 -8.04
N PRO A 41 20.82 5.79 -7.95
CA PRO A 41 22.17 5.52 -8.41
C PRO A 41 22.87 4.56 -7.44
N CYS A 42 23.71 3.66 -7.96
CA CYS A 42 24.53 2.79 -7.12
C CYS A 42 25.91 2.52 -7.74
N SER A 43 26.81 1.91 -6.97
CA SER A 43 28.10 1.44 -7.46
C SER A 43 28.31 -0.02 -7.07
N ILE A 44 28.57 -0.88 -8.04
CA ILE A 44 28.86 -2.31 -7.82
C ILE A 44 30.30 -2.56 -8.25
N LYS A 45 31.16 -2.91 -7.29
CA LYS A 45 32.61 -3.15 -7.53
C LYS A 45 33.31 -1.98 -8.26
N GLY A 46 32.89 -0.75 -7.99
CA GLY A 46 33.45 0.46 -8.61
C GLY A 46 32.85 0.81 -9.97
N VAL A 47 31.92 0.02 -10.49
CA VAL A 47 31.13 0.37 -11.68
C VAL A 47 29.91 1.17 -11.23
N ASN A 48 29.82 2.41 -11.70
CA ASN A 48 28.68 3.28 -11.41
C ASN A 48 27.50 2.93 -12.32
N ILE A 49 26.32 2.79 -11.73
CA ILE A 49 25.05 2.51 -12.40
C ILE A 49 24.11 3.65 -12.04
N GLU A 50 23.75 4.47 -13.03
CA GLU A 50 22.95 5.68 -12.81
C GLU A 50 21.50 5.37 -12.46
N GLU A 51 20.96 4.30 -13.06
CA GLU A 51 19.57 3.91 -12.87
C GLU A 51 19.45 2.45 -12.38
N VAL A 52 19.18 2.28 -11.09
CA VAL A 52 18.79 0.98 -10.51
C VAL A 52 17.38 1.05 -9.95
N LEU A 53 16.51 0.15 -10.41
CA LEU A 53 15.18 -0.01 -9.84
C LEU A 53 15.27 -0.64 -8.44
N LEU A 54 14.78 0.08 -7.43
CA LEU A 54 14.66 -0.44 -6.07
C LEU A 54 13.27 -1.05 -5.87
N ASP A 55 13.20 -2.37 -6.06
CA ASP A 55 12.01 -3.16 -5.74
C ASP A 55 12.09 -3.70 -4.31
N LEU A 56 11.40 -3.04 -3.37
CA LEU A 56 11.32 -3.48 -1.97
C LEU A 56 10.53 -4.79 -1.78
N GLY A 57 9.81 -5.24 -2.80
CA GLY A 57 9.10 -6.53 -2.82
C GLY A 57 9.96 -7.69 -3.32
N SER A 58 11.13 -7.42 -3.92
CA SER A 58 12.05 -8.45 -4.41
C SER A 58 13.06 -8.85 -3.33
N ASN A 59 13.34 -10.14 -3.25
CA ASN A 59 14.40 -10.70 -2.41
C ASN A 59 15.70 -10.97 -3.18
N ILE A 60 15.73 -10.72 -4.50
CA ILE A 60 16.89 -10.92 -5.37
C ILE A 60 17.22 -9.66 -6.18
N ASN A 61 18.50 -9.49 -6.49
CA ASN A 61 18.97 -8.42 -7.37
C ASN A 61 19.12 -8.97 -8.78
N LEU A 62 18.44 -8.35 -9.76
CA LEU A 62 18.58 -8.67 -11.17
C LEU A 62 19.58 -7.73 -11.83
N MET A 63 20.42 -8.26 -12.71
CA MET A 63 21.23 -7.47 -13.63
C MET A 63 20.86 -7.85 -15.07
N PRO A 64 20.80 -6.88 -16.00
CA PRO A 64 20.56 -7.20 -17.40
C PRO A 64 21.70 -8.05 -17.95
N LEU A 65 21.36 -9.02 -18.79
CA LEU A 65 22.33 -9.74 -19.60
C LEU A 65 22.63 -8.86 -20.83
N ALA A 66 23.91 -8.59 -21.06
CA ALA A 66 24.37 -7.89 -22.27
C ALA A 66 24.21 -8.74 -23.53
#